data_AF-A0A354C4T2-F1
#
_entry.id   AF-A0A354C4T2-F1
#
_cell.length_a   1.000
_cell.length_b   1.000
_cell.length_c   1.000
_cell.angle_alpha   90.00
_cell.angle_beta   90.00
_cell.angle_gamma   90.00
#
_symmetry.space_group_name_H-M   'P 1'
#
loop_
_entity.id
_entity.type
_entity.pdbx_description
1 polymer ?
#
loop_
_entity_poly.entity_id
_entity_poly.type
_entity_poly.pdbx_seq_one_letter_code
_entity_poly.pdbx_strand_id
1 'polypeptide(L)' 'MGKPAIPYLIKGLDHERGSVQYKCAKALGQLGPAAKSARPALEKLLRSRNRDLVLVAKESLEEIGH' A
#
# COMPACT_ATOMS: atom_id res chain seq x y z
N MET A 1 -21.18 -8.94 5.54
CA MET A 1 -19.94 -9.22 6.30
C MET A 1 -18.75 -9.08 5.36
N GLY A 2 -18.19 -7.87 5.22
CA GLY A 2 -17.01 -7.64 4.37
C GLY A 2 -15.75 -8.00 5.15
N LYS A 3 -14.99 -8.99 4.68
CA LYS A 3 -13.71 -9.39 5.29
C LYS A 3 -12.75 -8.20 5.32
N PRO A 4 -11.91 -8.06 6.34
CA PRO A 4 -10.91 -6.99 6.38
C PRO A 4 -9.97 -7.16 5.18
N ALA A 5 -10.10 -6.27 4.18
CA ALA A 5 -9.29 -6.30 2.97
C ALA A 5 -7.84 -5.88 3.26
N ILE A 6 -7.62 -5.10 4.33
CA ILE A 6 -6.33 -4.55 4.74
C ILE A 6 -5.23 -5.62 4.84
N PRO A 7 -5.37 -6.72 5.60
CA PRO A 7 -4.32 -7.75 5.69
C PRO A 7 -4.00 -8.42 4.34
N TYR A 8 -4.99 -8.59 3.46
CA TYR A 8 -4.76 -9.13 2.12
C TYR A 8 -4.02 -8.13 1.22
N LEU A 9 -4.37 -6.84 1.30
CA LEU A 9 -3.68 -5.79 0.56
C LEU A 9 -2.25 -5.61 1.05
N ILE A 10 -2.00 -5.67 2.36
CA ILE A 10 -0.64 -5.65 2.93
C ILE A 10 0.20 -6.79 2.37
N LYS A 11 -0.36 -8.02 2.32
CA LYS A 11 0.34 -9.18 1.74
C LYS A 11 0.64 -8.98 0.25
N GLY A 12 -0.24 -8.31 -0.49
CA GLY A 12 -0.04 -8.00 -1.90
C GLY A 12 1.08 -6.99 -2.19
N LEU A 13 1.53 -6.22 -1.19
CA LEU A 13 2.69 -5.34 -1.35
C LEU A 13 4.02 -6.09 -1.51
N ASP A 14 4.07 -7.38 -1.18
CA ASP A 14 5.24 -8.25 -1.35
C ASP A 14 5.17 -9.12 -2.61
N HIS A 15 4.17 -8.89 -3.47
CA HIS A 15 3.97 -9.71 -4.66
C HIS A 15 5.08 -9.49 -5.70
N GLU A 16 5.49 -10.55 -6.40
CA GLU A 16 6.50 -10.51 -7.48
C GLU A 16 6.19 -9.53 -8.62
N ARG A 17 4.92 -9.18 -8.82
CA ARG A 17 4.48 -8.30 -9.90
C ARG A 17 4.32 -6.90 -9.35
N GLY A 18 5.14 -5.98 -9.84
CA GLY A 18 5.03 -4.55 -9.50
C GLY A 18 3.63 -3.98 -9.72
N SER A 19 2.90 -4.43 -10.74
CA SER A 19 1.51 -4.00 -10.97
C SER A 19 0.56 -4.41 -9.84
N VAL A 20 0.80 -5.56 -9.18
CA VAL A 20 0.00 -6.00 -8.02
C VAL A 20 0.36 -5.16 -6.80
N GLN A 21 1.66 -4.95 -6.56
CA GLN A 21 2.13 -4.07 -5.47
C GLN A 21 1.53 -2.66 -5.59
N TYR A 22 1.49 -2.10 -6.80
CA TYR A 22 0.89 -0.79 -7.08
C TYR A 22 -0.60 -0.75 -6.73
N LYS A 23 -1.37 -1.74 -7.20
CA LYS A 23 -2.82 -1.83 -6.92
C LYS A 23 -3.09 -1.97 -5.44
N CYS A 24 -2.28 -2.77 -4.73
CA CYS A 24 -2.40 -2.94 -3.30
C CYS A 24 -2.07 -1.65 -2.54
N ALA A 25 -0.99 -0.96 -2.91
CA ALA A 25 -0.60 0.30 -2.30
C ALA A 25 -1.71 1.35 -2.48
N LYS A 26 -2.17 1.54 -3.73
CA LYS A 26 -3.25 2.47 -4.06
C LYS A 26 -4.54 2.17 -3.30
N ALA A 27 -4.93 0.90 -3.22
CA ALA A 27 -6.13 0.51 -2.48
C ALA A 27 -6.00 0.78 -0.98
N LEU A 28 -4.79 0.64 -0.40
CA LEU A 28 -4.53 1.00 0.99
C LEU A 28 -4.62 2.52 1.23
N GLY A 29 -4.08 3.33 0.31
CA GLY A 29 -4.26 4.79 0.35
C GLY A 29 -5.74 5.20 0.32
N GLN A 30 -6.52 4.62 -0.60
CA GLN A 30 -7.95 4.88 -0.73
C GLN A 30 -8.80 4.46 0.48
N LEU A 31 -8.31 3.52 1.30
CA LEU A 31 -8.94 3.16 2.58
C LEU A 31 -8.67 4.21 3.67
N GLY A 32 -7.72 5.11 3.45
CA GLY A 32 -7.36 6.21 4.35
C GLY A 32 -6.97 5.71 5.74
N PRO A 33 -7.41 6.36 6.82
CA PRO A 33 -6.94 6.07 8.17
C PRO A 33 -7.26 4.64 8.66
N ALA A 34 -8.22 3.95 8.03
CA ALA A 34 -8.49 2.54 8.32
C ALA A 34 -7.29 1.64 7.98
N ALA A 35 -6.45 2.03 7.01
CA ALA A 35 -5.29 1.29 6.56
C ALA A 35 -3.97 1.71 7.26
N LYS A 36 -4.03 2.45 8.38
CA LYS A 36 -2.83 2.84 9.17
C LYS A 36 -1.90 1.67 9.51
N SER A 37 -2.45 0.48 9.74
CA SER A 37 -1.67 -0.73 9.99
C SER A 37 -0.77 -1.16 8.83
N ALA A 38 -1.01 -0.67 7.60
CA ALA A 38 -0.20 -0.94 6.42
C ALA A 38 1.02 -0.04 6.25
N ARG A 39 1.15 1.01 7.07
CA ARG A 39 2.26 1.97 7.06
C ARG A 39 3.66 1.32 6.93
N PRO A 40 4.07 0.35 7.78
CA PRO A 40 5.40 -0.25 7.67
C PRO A 40 5.62 -1.03 6.36
N ALA A 41 4.55 -1.53 5.73
CA ALA A 41 4.64 -2.22 4.45
C ALA A 41 4.75 -1.24 3.27
N LEU A 42 4.07 -0.10 3.32
CA LEU A 42 4.23 0.98 2.35
C LEU A 42 5.62 1.64 2.44
N GLU A 43 6.19 1.79 3.64
CA GLU A 43 7.55 2.30 3.82
C GLU A 43 8.62 1.41 3.17
N LYS A 44 8.39 0.10 3.07
CA LYS A 44 9.27 -0.80 2.31
C LYS A 44 9.22 -0.51 0.81
N LEU A 45 8.05 -0.17 0.28
CA LEU A 45 7.87 0.16 -1.15
C LEU A 45 8.60 1.44 -1.55
N LEU A 46 8.79 2.39 -0.63
CA LEU A 46 9.60 3.59 -0.86
C LEU A 46 11.06 3.29 -1.19
N ARG A 47 11.56 2.10 -0.83
CA ARG A 47 12.93 1.65 -1.14
C ARG A 47 13.01 0.86 -2.45
N SER A 48 11.89 0.70 -3.15
CA SER A 48 11.85 -0.03 -4.42
C SER A 48 12.55 0.75 -5.52
N ARG A 49 13.17 0.05 -6.47
CA ARG A 49 13.78 0.68 -7.67
C ARG A 49 12.73 1.19 -8.67
N ASN A 50 11.47 0.77 -8.50
CA ASN A 50 10.37 1.15 -9.35
C ASN A 50 9.79 2.50 -8.90
N ARG A 51 9.93 3.53 -9.73
CA ARG A 51 9.45 4.89 -9.44
C ARG A 51 7.94 4.97 -9.24
N ASP A 52 7.16 4.20 -9.99
CA ASP A 52 5.69 4.15 -9.83
C ASP A 52 5.30 3.60 -8.45
N LEU A 53 6.03 2.59 -7.96
CA LEU A 53 5.82 2.03 -6.63
C LEU A 53 6.19 2.99 -5.51
N VAL A 54 7.28 3.73 -5.69
CA VAL A 54 7.70 4.74 -4.72
C VAL A 54 6.69 5.88 -4.66
N LEU A 55 6.21 6.35 -5.81
CA LEU A 55 5.22 7.43 -5.89
C LEU A 55 3.90 7.04 -5.22
N VAL A 56 3.33 5.90 -5.58
CA VAL A 56 2.06 5.44 -4.98
C VAL A 56 2.20 5.17 -3.49
N ALA A 57 3.34 4.63 -3.05
CA ALA A 57 3.57 4.36 -1.64
C ALA A 57 3.65 5.67 -0.83
N LYS A 58 4.28 6.70 -1.37
CA LYS A 58 4.33 8.03 -0.74
C LYS A 58 2.92 8.62 -0.63
N GLU A 59 2.18 8.63 -1.73
CA GLU A 59 0.81 9.17 -1.78
C GLU A 59 -0.12 8.42 -0.80
N SER A 60 -0.03 7.09 -0.78
CA SER A 60 -0.81 6.25 0.14
C SER A 60 -0.42 6.49 1.60
N LEU A 61 0.86 6.74 1.91
CA LEU A 61 1.30 7.08 3.26
C LEU A 61 0.73 8.42 3.74
N GLU A 62 0.57 9.38 2.83
CA GLU A 62 -0.09 10.65 3.13
C GLU A 62 -1.59 10.44 3.39
N GLU A 63 -2.30 9.68 2.56
CA GLU A 63 -3.73 9.39 2.73
C GLU A 63 -4.07 8.63 4.01
N ILE A 64 -3.24 7.64 4.41
CA ILE A 64 -3.47 6.91 5.67
C ILE A 64 -3.03 7.70 6.90
N GLY A 65 -2.18 8.72 6.73
CA GLY A 65 -1.67 9.57 7.80
C GLY A 65 -2.63 10.71 8.17
N HIS A 66 -3.43 11.15 7.20
CA HIS A 66 -4.45 12.19 7.33
C HIS A 66 -5.69 11.73 8.11
#